data_AF-A0A0Q0VP07-F1
#
_entry.id   AF-A0A0Q0VP07-F1
#
_cell.length_a   1.000
_cell.length_b   1.000
_cell.length_c   1.000
_cell.angle_alpha   90.00
_cell.angle_beta   90.00
_cell.angle_gamma   90.00
#
_symmetry.space_group_name_H-M   'P 1'
#
loop_
_entity.id
_entity.type
_entity.pdbx_description
1 polymer ?
#
loop_
_entity_poly.entity_id
_entity_poly.type
_entity_poly.pdbx_seq_one_letter_code
_entity_poly.pdbx_strand_id
1 'polypeptide(L)'
;IRYFNNIYDNFVIIFVTYYFYFLWLYSFMIIEDYRRITCGGDPFNYLIGSLKGLYFDIYTNDEVKLILDSNRFNYDIEKFIKILDYTGFNLIEYKKNEDIELRIRKI
;
A
#
# COMPACT_ATOMS: atom_id res chain seq x y z
N ILE A 1 36.84 0.11 36.11
CA ILE A 1 35.41 -0.27 36.05
C ILE A 1 34.53 0.81 35.38
N ARG A 2 34.80 2.12 35.48
CA ARG A 2 33.99 3.17 34.80
C ARG A 2 34.11 3.28 33.27
N TYR A 3 35.20 2.79 32.65
CA TYR A 3 35.39 2.86 31.20
C TYR A 3 34.70 1.74 30.40
N PHE A 4 34.32 0.64 31.05
CA PHE A 4 33.73 -0.51 30.35
C PHE A 4 32.23 -0.34 30.07
N ASN A 5 31.48 0.36 30.93
CA ASN A 5 30.03 0.56 30.74
C ASN A 5 29.72 1.46 29.52
N ASN A 6 30.57 2.44 29.23
CA ASN A 6 30.32 3.43 28.18
C ASN A 6 30.40 2.83 26.75
N ILE A 7 31.14 1.72 26.59
CA ILE A 7 31.25 1.03 25.29
C ILE A 7 29.99 0.21 25.02
N TYR A 8 29.44 -0.47 26.04
CA TYR A 8 28.20 -1.23 25.91
C TYR A 8 26.99 -0.32 25.65
N ASP A 9 26.90 0.81 26.34
CA ASP A 9 25.81 1.77 26.12
C ASP A 9 25.84 2.35 24.69
N ASN A 10 27.01 2.73 24.18
CA ASN A 10 27.14 3.20 22.79
C ASN A 10 26.84 2.09 21.77
N PHE A 11 27.25 0.85 22.03
CA PHE A 11 27.00 -0.27 21.11
C PHE A 11 25.51 -0.60 21.02
N VAL A 12 24.79 -0.57 22.15
CA VAL A 12 23.34 -0.78 22.20
C VAL A 12 22.60 0.36 21.48
N ILE A 13 23.01 1.61 21.68
CA ILE A 13 22.39 2.76 20.98
C ILE A 13 22.61 2.66 19.47
N ILE A 14 23.81 2.30 19.02
CA ILE A 14 24.12 2.11 17.60
C ILE A 14 23.29 0.95 17.02
N PHE A 15 23.16 -0.17 17.73
CA PHE A 15 22.40 -1.32 17.25
C PHE A 15 20.89 -1.03 17.14
N VAL A 16 20.32 -0.33 18.13
CA VAL A 16 18.90 0.07 18.11
C VAL A 16 18.64 1.09 17.01
N THR A 17 19.52 2.08 16.82
CA THR A 17 19.36 3.06 15.75
C THR A 17 19.48 2.44 14.36
N TYR A 18 20.44 1.52 14.15
CA TYR A 18 20.54 0.79 12.89
C TYR A 18 19.34 -0.12 12.64
N TYR A 19 18.81 -0.79 13.66
CA TYR A 19 17.64 -1.66 13.50
C TYR A 19 16.39 -0.86 13.12
N PHE A 20 16.19 0.32 13.73
CA PHE A 20 15.11 1.24 13.34
C PHE A 20 15.28 1.78 11.92
N TYR A 21 16.51 2.13 11.52
CA TYR A 21 16.79 2.59 10.16
C TYR A 21 16.57 1.48 9.12
N PHE A 22 16.92 0.23 9.48
CA PHE A 22 16.78 -0.93 8.61
C PHE A 22 15.31 -1.34 8.42
N LEU A 23 14.48 -1.21 9.46
CA LEU A 23 13.03 -1.41 9.35
C LEU A 23 12.36 -0.35 8.44
N TRP A 24 12.91 0.87 8.42
CA TRP A 24 12.41 1.97 7.58
C TRP A 24 12.73 1.80 6.08
N LEU A 25 13.66 0.90 5.75
CA LEU A 25 14.08 0.61 4.37
C LEU A 25 13.30 -0.54 3.72
N TYR A 26 12.46 -1.27 4.47
CA TYR A 26 11.62 -2.30 3.89
C TYR A 26 10.45 -1.65 3.14
N SER A 27 10.53 -1.59 1.81
CA SER A 27 9.36 -1.34 0.98
C SER A 27 8.42 -2.53 1.13
N PHE A 28 7.29 -2.31 1.80
CA PHE A 28 6.30 -3.34 2.04
C PHE A 28 5.32 -3.35 0.87
N MET A 29 5.06 -4.53 0.31
CA MET A 29 4.02 -4.69 -0.69
C MET A 29 2.75 -5.19 0.00
N ILE A 30 1.72 -4.34 0.03
CA ILE A 30 0.41 -4.64 0.61
C ILE A 30 -0.46 -5.24 -0.49
N ILE A 31 -1.19 -6.31 -0.19
CA ILE A 31 -2.07 -6.97 -1.16
C ILE A 31 -3.49 -6.91 -0.63
N GLU A 32 -4.38 -6.29 -1.40
CA GLU A 32 -5.79 -6.17 -1.09
C GLU A 32 -6.62 -6.92 -2.14
N ASP A 33 -7.42 -7.87 -1.69
CA ASP A 33 -8.24 -8.74 -2.55
C ASP A 33 -9.72 -8.41 -2.39
N TYR A 34 -10.31 -7.83 -3.44
CA TYR A 34 -11.71 -7.42 -3.49
C TYR A 34 -12.59 -8.31 -4.35
N ARG A 35 -12.15 -9.53 -4.71
CA ARG A 35 -12.87 -10.39 -5.67
C ARG A 35 -14.23 -10.90 -5.17
N ARG A 36 -14.39 -11.11 -3.86
CA ARG A 36 -15.59 -11.73 -3.27
C ARG A 36 -16.42 -10.79 -2.42
N ILE A 37 -16.25 -9.49 -2.60
CA ILE A 37 -16.84 -8.52 -1.68
C ILE A 37 -18.25 -8.18 -2.12
N THR A 38 -19.20 -8.46 -1.23
CA THR A 38 -20.61 -8.13 -1.42
C THR A 38 -20.85 -6.66 -1.11
N CYS A 39 -20.74 -5.82 -2.12
CA CYS A 39 -21.15 -4.43 -2.05
C CYS A 39 -22.69 -4.37 -2.15
N GLY A 40 -23.38 -3.90 -1.12
CA GLY A 40 -24.83 -3.64 -1.19
C GLY A 40 -25.21 -2.42 -2.04
N GLY A 41 -24.21 -1.67 -2.53
CA GLY A 41 -24.35 -0.47 -3.35
C GLY A 41 -23.35 -0.43 -4.51
N ASP A 42 -23.16 0.76 -5.10
CA ASP A 42 -22.32 0.95 -6.31
C ASP A 42 -20.84 0.59 -6.06
N PRO A 43 -20.25 -0.35 -6.83
CA PRO A 43 -18.86 -0.79 -6.67
C PRO A 43 -17.84 0.35 -6.69
N PHE A 44 -18.10 1.41 -7.46
CA PHE A 44 -17.22 2.57 -7.58
C PHE A 44 -17.06 3.33 -6.24
N ASN A 45 -18.16 3.58 -5.55
CA ASN A 45 -18.13 4.26 -4.25
C ASN A 45 -17.43 3.41 -3.19
N TYR A 46 -17.63 2.09 -3.26
CA TYR A 46 -16.91 1.16 -2.42
C TYR A 46 -15.40 1.25 -2.64
N LEU A 47 -14.94 1.22 -3.90
CA LEU A 47 -13.52 1.32 -4.23
C LEU A 47 -12.90 2.64 -3.75
N ILE A 48 -13.58 3.77 -3.91
CA ILE A 48 -13.12 5.07 -3.39
C ILE A 48 -13.00 5.04 -1.87
N GLY A 49 -13.99 4.47 -1.18
CA GLY A 49 -13.97 4.34 0.28
C GLY A 49 -12.78 3.50 0.76
N SER A 50 -12.57 2.34 0.14
CA SER A 50 -11.45 1.45 0.46
C SER A 50 -10.10 2.12 0.19
N LEU A 51 -9.93 2.78 -0.95
CA LEU A 51 -8.71 3.53 -1.29
C LEU A 51 -8.44 4.69 -0.33
N LYS A 52 -9.47 5.42 0.10
CA LYS A 52 -9.31 6.50 1.10
C LYS A 52 -8.90 5.95 2.46
N GLY A 53 -9.42 4.79 2.86
CA GLY A 53 -8.95 4.09 4.08
C GLY A 53 -7.47 3.71 3.95
N LEU A 54 -7.15 3.01 2.87
CA LEU A 54 -5.79 2.59 2.52
C LEU A 54 -4.81 3.78 2.52
N TYR A 55 -5.21 4.95 2.03
CA TYR A 55 -4.37 6.15 1.99
C TYR A 55 -3.82 6.56 3.37
N PHE A 56 -4.59 6.35 4.44
CA PHE A 56 -4.14 6.65 5.80
C PHE A 56 -3.21 5.58 6.38
N ASP A 57 -3.37 4.33 5.95
CA ASP A 57 -2.63 3.19 6.48
C ASP A 57 -1.28 2.95 5.79
N ILE A 58 -1.06 3.53 4.60
CA ILE A 58 0.17 3.32 3.82
C ILE A 58 1.13 4.51 3.80
N TYR A 59 2.42 4.20 3.75
CA TYR A 59 3.49 5.17 3.56
C TYR A 59 3.79 5.38 2.06
N THR A 60 4.45 6.49 1.72
CA THR A 60 4.72 6.91 0.33
C THR A 60 5.58 5.91 -0.47
N ASN A 61 6.39 5.09 0.22
CA ASN A 61 7.24 4.07 -0.40
C ASN A 61 6.58 2.68 -0.50
N ASP A 62 5.36 2.51 0.02
CA ASP A 62 4.67 1.23 -0.01
C ASP A 62 3.95 1.04 -1.34
N GLU A 63 4.07 -0.17 -1.89
CA GLU A 63 3.31 -0.56 -3.08
C GLU A 63 2.07 -1.33 -2.64
N VAL A 64 0.93 -0.99 -3.23
CA VAL A 64 -0.31 -1.73 -2.99
C VAL A 64 -0.75 -2.42 -4.26
N LYS A 65 -0.93 -3.74 -4.17
CA LYS A 65 -1.54 -4.56 -5.22
C LYS A 65 -3.02 -4.74 -4.89
N LEU A 66 -3.89 -4.16 -5.71
CA LEU A 66 -5.33 -4.38 -5.65
C LEU A 66 -5.71 -5.48 -6.64
N ILE A 67 -6.51 -6.44 -6.19
CA ILE A 67 -7.09 -7.48 -7.04
C ILE A 67 -8.61 -7.31 -7.01
N LEU A 68 -9.20 -7.02 -8.17
CA LEU A 68 -10.62 -6.72 -8.33
C LEU A 68 -11.27 -7.75 -9.24
N ASP A 69 -12.51 -8.14 -8.94
CA ASP A 69 -13.31 -9.00 -9.84
C ASP A 69 -13.71 -8.21 -11.10
N SER A 70 -13.30 -8.71 -12.26
CA SER A 70 -13.57 -8.07 -13.55
C SER A 70 -15.05 -7.99 -13.89
N ASN A 71 -15.88 -8.87 -13.32
CA ASN A 71 -17.33 -8.88 -13.55
C ASN A 71 -18.02 -7.72 -12.83
N ARG A 72 -17.54 -7.36 -11.63
CA ARG A 72 -18.11 -6.28 -10.80
C ARG A 72 -17.52 -4.93 -11.16
N PHE A 73 -16.22 -4.89 -11.39
CA PHE A 73 -15.46 -3.68 -11.67
C PHE A 73 -15.11 -3.59 -13.16
N ASN A 74 -16.08 -3.83 -14.05
CA ASN A 74 -15.86 -3.74 -15.49
C ASN A 74 -15.78 -2.27 -15.95
N TYR A 75 -14.68 -1.62 -15.59
CA TYR A 75 -14.37 -0.25 -15.97
C TYR A 75 -13.16 -0.22 -16.91
N ASP A 76 -13.08 0.85 -17.69
CA ASP A 76 -11.90 1.16 -18.49
C ASP A 76 -10.77 1.68 -17.61
N ILE A 77 -9.54 1.49 -18.08
CA ILE A 77 -8.33 1.98 -17.39
C ILE A 77 -8.40 3.48 -17.08
N GLU A 78 -8.99 4.29 -17.97
CA GLU A 78 -9.17 5.73 -17.77
C GLU A 78 -10.01 6.05 -16.53
N LYS A 79 -11.02 5.23 -16.25
CA LYS A 79 -11.87 5.41 -15.09
C LYS A 79 -11.12 5.03 -13.82
N PHE A 80 -10.29 3.99 -13.85
CA PHE A 80 -9.40 3.65 -12.74
C PHE A 80 -8.39 4.77 -12.47
N ILE A 81 -7.75 5.32 -13.50
CA ILE A 81 -6.81 6.44 -13.34
C ILE A 81 -7.49 7.63 -12.65
N LYS A 82 -8.70 8.02 -13.10
CA LYS A 82 -9.46 9.11 -12.45
C LYS A 82 -9.78 8.84 -10.97
N ILE A 83 -10.07 7.59 -10.61
CA ILE A 83 -10.31 7.19 -9.22
C ILE A 83 -9.03 7.30 -8.39
N LEU A 84 -7.92 6.83 -8.94
CA LEU A 84 -6.60 6.88 -8.28
C LEU A 84 -6.14 8.32 -8.10
N ASP A 85 -6.28 9.16 -9.12
CA ASP A 85 -6.00 10.60 -9.04
C ASP A 85 -6.83 11.28 -7.95
N TYR A 86 -8.13 10.97 -7.88
CA TYR A 86 -9.02 11.52 -6.85
C TYR A 86 -8.67 11.05 -5.43
N THR A 87 -8.05 9.89 -5.29
CA THR A 87 -7.70 9.28 -4.00
C THR A 87 -6.23 9.51 -3.60
N GLY A 88 -5.43 10.15 -4.46
CA GLY A 88 -4.03 10.48 -4.19
C GLY A 88 -3.05 9.32 -4.46
N PHE A 89 -3.36 8.46 -5.42
CA PHE A 89 -2.52 7.34 -5.81
C PHE A 89 -2.10 7.43 -7.27
N ASN A 90 -0.87 6.99 -7.56
CA ASN A 90 -0.37 6.75 -8.90
C ASN A 90 -0.53 5.28 -9.29
N LEU A 91 -0.93 5.05 -10.53
CA LEU A 91 -0.96 3.72 -11.14
C LEU A 91 0.45 3.34 -11.64
N ILE A 92 0.99 2.24 -11.14
CA ILE A 92 2.28 1.68 -11.58
C ILE A 92 2.05 0.63 -12.67
N GLU A 93 1.11 -0.28 -12.45
CA GLU A 93 0.85 -1.41 -13.35
C GLU A 93 -0.65 -1.71 -13.41
N TYR A 94 -1.14 -2.02 -14.60
CA TYR A 94 -2.50 -2.48 -14.85
C TYR A 94 -2.45 -3.80 -15.62
N LYS A 95 -3.12 -4.83 -15.10
CA LYS A 95 -3.33 -6.10 -15.79
C LYS A 95 -4.80 -6.47 -15.76
N LYS A 96 -5.36 -6.83 -16.91
CA LYS A 96 -6.73 -7.32 -17.05
C LYS A 96 -6.70 -8.66 -17.78
N ASN A 97 -6.83 -9.73 -17.02
CA ASN A 97 -6.99 -11.09 -17.53
C ASN A 97 -8.39 -11.58 -17.14
N GLU A 98 -8.49 -12.60 -16.29
CA GLU A 98 -9.74 -13.02 -15.64
C GLU A 98 -10.15 -12.06 -14.52
N ASP A 99 -9.17 -11.62 -13.72
CA ASP A 99 -9.31 -10.59 -12.69
C ASP A 99 -8.59 -9.30 -13.14
N ILE A 100 -8.96 -8.17 -12.53
CA ILE A 100 -8.27 -6.89 -12.72
C ILE A 100 -7.25 -6.74 -11.59
N GLU A 101 -5.97 -6.63 -11.94
CA GLU A 101 -4.90 -6.31 -11.00
C GLU A 101 -4.39 -4.89 -11.22
N LEU A 102 -4.36 -4.09 -10.15
CA LEU A 102 -3.80 -2.74 -10.15
C LEU A 102 -2.64 -2.71 -9.16
N ARG A 103 -1.48 -2.23 -9.59
CA ARG A 103 -0.41 -1.83 -8.67
C ARG A 103 -0.42 -0.33 -8.53
N ILE A 104 -0.55 0.15 -7.31
CA ILE A 104 -0.67 1.56 -7.01
C ILE A 104 0.32 1.96 -5.93
N ARG A 105 0.68 3.24 -5.92
CA ARG A 105 1.52 3.85 -4.89
C ARG A 105 0.98 5.21 -4.53
N LYS A 106 1.08 5.57 -3.26
CA LYS A 106 0.71 6.90 -2.79
C LYS A 106 1.59 7.98 -3.43
N ILE A 107 0.97 9.08 -3.85
CA ILE A 107 1.65 10.26 -4.40
C ILE A 107 2.33 11.05 -3.28
#